data_AF-A0A658KFD7-F1
#
_entry.id   AF-A0A658KFD7-F1
#
_cell.length_a   1.000
_cell.length_b   1.000
_cell.length_c   1.000
_cell.angle_alpha   90.00
_cell.angle_beta   90.00
_cell.angle_gamma   90.00
#
_symmetry.space_group_name_H-M   'P 1'
#
loop_
_entity.id
_entity.type
_entity.pdbx_description
1 polymer ?
#
loop_
_entity_poly.entity_id
_entity_poly.type
_entity_poly.pdbx_seq_one_letter_code
_entity_poly.pdbx_strand_id
1 'polypeptide(L)' 'MPNIACPWLDGLYVNSGHGSRGLITAPLCGELIAAWLDNEPLPLPRSVAEACHPNRFALRGLIRGGGK' A
#
# COMPACT_ATOMS: atom_id res chain seq x y z
N MET A 1 -8.40 -17.31 5.00
CA MET A 1 -6.99 -16.89 5.20
C MET A 1 -6.46 -17.64 6.40
N PRO A 2 -5.16 -18.01 6.42
CA PRO A 2 -4.59 -18.66 7.60
C PRO A 2 -4.76 -17.73 8.82
N ASN A 3 -5.21 -18.28 9.95
CA ASN A 3 -5.36 -17.54 11.21
C ASN A 3 -3.99 -17.41 11.90
N ILE A 4 -3.11 -16.60 11.29
CA ILE A 4 -1.78 -16.30 11.82
C ILE A 4 -1.66 -14.80 12.05
N ALA A 5 -0.92 -14.40 13.09
CA ALA A 5 -0.62 -13.00 13.31
C ALA A 5 0.16 -12.44 12.11
N CYS A 6 -0.25 -11.25 11.64
CA CYS A 6 0.44 -10.50 10.59
C CYS A 6 0.96 -9.19 11.20
N PRO A 7 2.09 -9.22 11.92
CA PRO A 7 2.65 -8.01 12.51
C PRO A 7 3.23 -7.10 11.42
N TRP A 8 3.24 -5.79 11.70
CA TRP A 8 4.11 -4.88 10.97
C TRP A 8 5.56 -5.19 11.30
N LEU A 9 6.42 -5.21 10.28
CA LEU A 9 7.84 -5.47 10.42
C LEU A 9 8.61 -4.19 10.10
N ASP A 10 9.39 -3.72 11.06
CA ASP A 10 10.20 -2.51 10.89
C ASP A 10 11.24 -2.70 9.78
N GLY A 11 11.39 -1.69 8.93
CA GLY A 11 12.33 -1.74 7.81
C GLY A 11 11.87 -2.62 6.62
N LEU A 12 10.72 -3.32 6.71
CA LEU A 12 10.20 -4.13 5.62
C LEU A 12 9.14 -3.37 4.81
N TYR A 13 9.43 -3.20 3.52
CA TYR A 13 8.53 -2.57 2.55
C TYR A 13 8.33 -3.52 1.38
N VAL A 14 7.14 -3.48 0.77
CA VAL A 14 6.77 -4.40 -0.32
C VAL A 14 6.21 -3.61 -1.49
N ASN A 15 6.84 -3.75 -2.66
CA ASN A 15 6.33 -3.30 -3.95
C ASN A 15 5.89 -4.54 -4.76
N SER A 16 4.60 -4.86 -4.73
CA SER A 16 4.08 -6.08 -5.36
C SER A 16 2.65 -5.89 -5.85
N GLY A 17 2.06 -6.92 -6.45
CA GLY A 17 0.69 -6.90 -6.94
C GLY A 17 0.50 -6.19 -8.28
N HIS A 18 1.56 -6.04 -9.08
CA HIS A 18 1.51 -5.30 -10.35
C HIS A 18 0.88 -6.07 -11.53
N GLY A 19 0.67 -7.39 -11.41
CA GLY A 19 0.12 -8.23 -12.47
C GLY A 19 0.92 -8.16 -13.78
N SER A 20 0.24 -8.26 -14.93
CA SER A 20 0.87 -8.22 -16.27
C SER A 20 1.37 -6.84 -16.70
N ARG A 21 1.06 -5.78 -15.94
CA ARG A 21 1.45 -4.39 -16.24
C ARG A 21 2.53 -3.88 -15.27
N GLY A 22 3.39 -4.79 -14.81
CA GLY A 22 4.51 -4.52 -13.90
C GLY A 22 5.46 -3.46 -14.42
N LEU A 23 5.83 -3.51 -15.69
CA LEU A 23 6.78 -2.55 -16.28
C LEU A 23 6.27 -1.10 -16.25
N ILE A 24 4.95 -0.91 -16.18
CA ILE A 24 4.33 0.43 -16.11
C ILE A 24 4.20 0.90 -14.67
N THR A 25 3.81 0.00 -13.75
CA THR A 25 3.39 0.38 -12.39
C THR A 25 4.48 0.22 -11.34
N ALA A 26 5.39 -0.75 -11.51
CA ALA A 26 6.45 -1.02 -10.53
C ALA A 26 7.39 0.17 -10.30
N PRO A 27 7.82 0.95 -11.33
CA PRO A 27 8.69 2.11 -11.11
C PRO A 27 8.01 3.19 -10.25
N LEU A 28 6.80 3.64 -10.64
CA LEU A 28 6.08 4.69 -9.91
C LEU A 28 5.72 4.27 -8.46
N CYS A 29 5.37 3.00 -8.24
CA CYS A 29 5.14 2.49 -6.89
C CYS A 29 6.44 2.33 -6.09
N GLY A 30 7.58 2.10 -6.75
CA GLY A 30 8.90 2.14 -6.12
C GLY A 30 9.23 3.54 -5.60
N GLU A 31 9.02 4.56 -6.42
CA GLU A 31 9.15 5.98 -6.02
C GLU A 31 8.20 6.33 -4.87
N LEU A 32 6.97 5.80 -4.86
CA LEU A 32 6.05 6.01 -3.75
C LEU A 32 6.59 5.45 -2.42
N ILE A 33 7.25 4.28 -2.45
CA ILE A 33 7.88 3.70 -1.26
C ILE A 33 9.08 4.54 -0.82
N ALA A 34 9.92 4.98 -1.76
CA ALA A 34 11.05 5.88 -1.46
C ALA A 34 10.58 7.18 -0.80
N ALA A 35 9.56 7.83 -1.37
CA ALA A 35 9.00 9.05 -0.80
C ALA A 35 8.43 8.85 0.62
N TRP A 36 7.82 7.70 0.92
CA TRP A 36 7.37 7.37 2.27
C TRP A 36 8.53 7.11 3.24
N LEU A 37 9.58 6.44 2.78
CA LEU A 37 10.79 6.17 3.56
C LEU A 37 11.49 7.47 3.98
N ASP A 38 11.64 8.37 3.02
CA ASP A 38 12.43 9.60 3.18
C ASP A 38 11.60 10.81 3.64
N ASN A 39 10.30 10.61 3.93
CA ASN A 39 9.34 11.66 4.29
C ASN A 39 9.26 12.79 3.24
N GLU A 40 9.36 12.43 1.96
CA GLU A 40 9.27 13.35 0.84
C GLU A 40 7.81 13.60 0.42
N PRO A 41 7.55 14.68 -0.34
CA PRO A 41 6.26 14.86 -1.00
C PRO A 41 5.88 13.65 -1.88
N LEU A 42 4.61 13.25 -1.85
CA LEU A 42 4.15 12.11 -2.63
C LEU A 42 4.31 12.38 -4.14
N PRO A 43 4.82 11.42 -4.93
CA PRO A 43 5.01 11.59 -6.38
C PRO A 43 3.68 11.52 -7.17
N LEU A 44 2.56 11.38 -6.47
CA LEU A 44 1.22 11.16 -7.02
C LEU A 44 0.14 11.67 -6.05
N PRO A 45 -1.11 11.84 -6.52
CA PRO A 45 -2.21 12.28 -5.66
C PRO A 45 -2.44 11.33 -4.48
N ARG A 46 -2.76 11.91 -3.31
CA ARG A 46 -3.03 11.16 -2.07
C ARG A 46 -4.03 10.01 -2.25
N SER A 47 -5.10 10.23 -3.00
CA SER A 47 -6.13 9.20 -3.24
C SER A 47 -5.57 7.96 -3.96
N VAL A 48 -4.55 8.14 -4.80
CA VAL A 48 -3.86 7.05 -5.49
C VAL A 48 -2.88 6.36 -4.54
N ALA A 49 -2.15 7.11 -3.70
CA ALA A 49 -1.26 6.54 -2.67
C ALA A 49 -2.04 5.65 -1.68
N GLU A 50 -3.19 6.12 -1.20
CA GLU A 50 -4.08 5.37 -0.32
C GLU A 50 -4.68 4.13 -1.00
N ALA A 51 -4.89 4.18 -2.33
CA ALA A 51 -5.32 3.03 -3.10
C ALA A 51 -4.21 1.98 -3.29
N CYS A 52 -2.94 2.34 -3.11
CA CYS A 52 -1.81 1.41 -3.11
C CYS A 52 -1.60 0.74 -1.73
N HIS A 53 -2.11 1.33 -0.64
CA HIS A 53 -1.87 0.82 0.71
C HIS A 53 -2.38 -0.62 0.89
N PRO A 54 -1.62 -1.52 1.56
CA PRO A 54 -2.01 -2.92 1.73
C PRO A 54 -3.34 -3.07 2.49
N ASN A 55 -3.56 -2.24 3.52
CA ASN A 55 -4.78 -2.31 4.35
C ASN A 55 -6.03 -1.66 3.73
N ARG A 56 -5.98 -1.19 2.47
CA ARG A 56 -7.07 -0.40 1.85
C ARG A 56 -8.44 -1.08 1.90
N PHE A 57 -8.51 -2.40 1.86
CA PHE A 57 -9.78 -3.13 1.89
C PHE A 57 -10.39 -3.18 3.29
N ALA A 58 -9.58 -3.53 4.30
CA ALA A 58 -10.00 -3.54 5.69
C ALA A 58 -10.42 -2.14 6.14
N LEU A 59 -9.61 -1.12 5.81
CA LEU A 59 -9.90 0.27 6.12
C LEU A 59 -11.21 0.75 5.47
N ARG A 60 -11.46 0.40 4.20
CA ARG A 60 -12.75 0.70 3.53
C ARG A 60 -13.93 0.02 4.22
N GLY A 61 -13.75 -1.20 4.72
CA GLY A 61 -14.77 -1.92 5.49
C GLY A 61 -15.10 -1.19 6.81
N LEU A 62 -14.07 -0.76 7.54
CA LEU A 62 -14.20 0.01 8.78
C LEU A 62 -14.92 1.35 8.55
N ILE A 63 -14.50 2.11 7.52
CA ILE A 63 -15.13 3.40 7.16
C ILE A 63 -16.62 3.23 6.84
N ARG A 64 -17.02 2.10 6.25
CA ARG A 64 -18.42 1.79 5.89
C ARG A 64 -19.24 1.26 7.07
N GLY A 65 -18.69 1.18 8.28
CA GLY A 65 -19.36 0.64 9.47
C GLY A 65 -19.47 -0.88 9.48
N GLY A 66 -18.69 -1.59 8.66
CA GLY A 66 -18.69 -3.06 8.56
C GLY A 66 -17.86 -3.77 9.63
N GLY A 67 -17.38 -3.07 10.65
CA GLY A 67 -16.69 -3.66 11.79
C GLY A 67 -17.69 -4.25 12.79
N LYS A 68 -18.20 -5.45 12.50
CA LYS A 68 -18.87 -6.32 13.46
C LYS A 68 -18.15 -7.65 13.52
#